data_AF-A0A3C0QD03-F1
#
_entry.id   AF-A0A3C0QD03-F1
#
_cell.length_a   1.000
_cell.length_b   1.000
_cell.length_c   1.000
_cell.angle_alpha   90.00
_cell.angle_beta   90.00
_cell.angle_gamma   90.00
#
_symmetry.space_group_name_H-M   'P 1'
#
loop_
_entity.id
_entity.type
_entity.pdbx_description
1 polymer ?
#
loop_
_entity_poly.entity_id
_entity_poly.type
_entity_poly.pdbx_seq_one_letter_code
_entity_poly.pdbx_strand_id
1 'polypeptide(L)'
;PSEFMKVAHRLGFTDFYHVYFYPYQKAKNPSLTRSELINDMSLSSIEDYLRSAEKIEVMHNMDDIILEPGDIDFFPRVFGDRAKIYPRGGHCGNMDFRDNVTHMVNVFSQQEVH
;
A
#
# COMPACT_ATOMS: atom_id res chain seq x y z
N PRO A 1 -2.99 22.85 11.39
CA PRO A 1 -2.61 21.41 11.44
C PRO A 1 -3.23 20.64 12.62
N SER A 2 -3.24 21.21 13.84
CA SER A 2 -3.67 20.52 15.08
C SER A 2 -5.18 20.24 15.21
N GLU A 3 -6.05 21.10 14.70
CA GLU A 3 -7.51 20.87 14.74
C GLU A 3 -7.96 19.76 13.78
N PHE A 4 -7.20 19.51 12.71
CA PHE A 4 -7.53 18.53 11.66
C PHE A 4 -7.22 17.09 12.06
N MET A 5 -6.16 16.87 12.83
CA MET A 5 -5.84 15.54 13.37
C MET A 5 -6.98 15.00 14.25
N LYS A 6 -7.63 15.88 15.04
CA LYS A 6 -8.75 15.50 15.92
C LYS A 6 -9.98 14.99 15.18
N VAL A 7 -10.22 15.45 13.95
CA VAL A 7 -11.32 14.98 13.09
C VAL A 7 -10.93 13.69 12.38
N ALA A 8 -9.71 13.62 11.84
CA ALA A 8 -9.20 12.41 11.18
C ALA A 8 -9.20 11.18 12.09
N HIS A 9 -8.90 11.35 13.39
CA HIS A 9 -8.95 10.25 14.37
C HIS A 9 -10.36 9.77 14.74
N ARG A 10 -11.42 10.49 14.33
CA ARG A 10 -12.82 10.14 14.62
C ARG A 10 -13.57 9.55 13.42
N LEU A 11 -12.96 9.59 12.24
CA LEU A 11 -13.54 9.10 10.99
C LEU A 11 -12.97 7.70 10.67
N GLY A 12 -13.78 6.83 10.08
CA GLY A 12 -13.26 5.64 9.41
C GLY A 12 -12.37 6.05 8.23
N PHE A 13 -11.48 5.16 7.78
CA PHE A 13 -10.55 5.45 6.68
C PHE A 13 -11.27 5.99 5.42
N THR A 14 -12.37 5.36 5.05
CA THR A 14 -13.22 5.77 3.92
C THR A 14 -13.88 7.13 4.14
N ASP A 15 -14.36 7.42 5.36
CA ASP A 15 -14.94 8.72 5.68
C ASP A 15 -13.89 9.82 5.66
N PHE A 16 -12.68 9.54 6.15
CA PHE A 16 -11.55 10.47 6.04
C PHE A 16 -11.27 10.80 4.57
N TYR A 17 -11.29 9.81 3.66
CA TYR A 17 -11.15 10.05 2.23
C TYR A 17 -12.25 10.97 1.67
N HIS A 18 -13.52 10.66 1.94
CA HIS A 18 -14.63 11.38 1.34
C HIS A 18 -14.87 12.77 1.91
N VAL A 19 -14.74 12.93 3.23
CA VAL A 19 -15.09 14.14 3.97
C VAL A 19 -13.93 15.13 4.02
N TYR A 20 -12.69 14.64 3.99
CA TYR A 20 -11.53 15.50 4.17
C TYR A 20 -10.55 15.44 3.00
N PHE A 21 -9.99 14.26 2.72
CA PHE A 21 -8.84 14.15 1.81
C PHE A 21 -9.17 14.58 0.38
N TYR A 22 -10.26 14.07 -0.20
CA TYR A 22 -10.67 14.45 -1.54
C TYR A 22 -11.06 15.94 -1.65
N PRO A 23 -11.91 16.51 -0.76
CA PRO A 23 -12.22 17.94 -0.78
C PRO A 23 -10.97 18.83 -0.70
N TYR A 24 -10.00 18.47 0.14
CA TYR A 24 -8.74 19.21 0.26
C TYR A 24 -7.94 19.22 -1.05
N GLN A 25 -7.84 18.08 -1.74
CA GLN A 25 -7.13 17.98 -3.02
C GLN A 25 -7.90 18.68 -4.15
N LYS A 26 -9.24 18.56 -4.19
CA LYS A 26 -10.12 19.24 -5.14
C LYS A 26 -10.05 20.76 -5.03
N ALA A 27 -9.87 21.31 -3.82
CA ALA A 27 -9.71 22.74 -3.62
C ALA A 27 -8.41 23.29 -4.25
N LYS A 28 -7.36 22.47 -4.33
CA LYS A 28 -6.10 22.83 -5.00
C LYS A 28 -6.16 22.66 -6.51
N ASN A 29 -6.86 21.63 -6.97
CA ASN A 29 -7.09 21.37 -8.38
C ASN A 29 -8.60 21.18 -8.66
N PRO A 30 -9.31 22.25 -9.07
CA PRO A 30 -10.75 22.18 -9.32
C PRO A 30 -11.17 21.22 -10.44
N SER A 31 -10.27 20.80 -11.34
CA SER A 31 -10.61 19.79 -12.37
C SER A 31 -10.51 18.36 -11.86
N LEU A 32 -9.75 18.10 -10.78
CA LEU A 32 -9.48 16.76 -10.25
C LEU A 32 -10.76 15.98 -9.94
N THR A 33 -10.89 14.77 -10.43
CA THR A 33 -12.00 13.87 -10.11
C THR A 33 -11.61 12.88 -9.01
N ARG A 34 -12.61 12.26 -8.37
CA ARG A 34 -12.35 11.20 -7.37
C ARG A 34 -11.60 10.03 -7.98
N SER A 35 -12.00 9.62 -9.19
CA SER A 35 -11.41 8.48 -9.90
C SER A 35 -9.96 8.74 -10.29
N GLU A 36 -9.64 9.95 -10.77
CA GLU A 36 -8.25 10.35 -11.03
C GLU A 36 -7.43 10.30 -9.75
N LEU A 37 -7.92 10.88 -8.65
CA LEU A 37 -7.17 10.86 -7.38
C LEU A 37 -6.94 9.44 -6.85
N ILE A 38 -7.93 8.55 -6.94
CA ILE A 38 -7.78 7.14 -6.56
C ILE A 38 -6.73 6.47 -7.45
N ASN A 39 -6.79 6.68 -8.76
CA ASN A 39 -5.84 6.12 -9.71
C ASN A 39 -4.41 6.61 -9.43
N ASP A 40 -4.23 7.90 -9.23
CA ASP A 40 -2.92 8.53 -8.97
C ASP A 40 -2.29 8.05 -7.65
N MET A 41 -3.12 7.64 -6.67
CA MET A 41 -2.65 7.08 -5.41
C MET A 41 -2.48 5.55 -5.44
N SER A 42 -2.94 4.89 -6.50
CA SER A 42 -2.84 3.44 -6.64
C SER A 42 -1.47 3.02 -7.16
N LEU A 43 -0.98 1.87 -6.69
CA LEU A 43 0.22 1.23 -7.24
C LEU A 43 0.06 0.88 -8.73
N SER A 44 -1.17 0.71 -9.22
CA SER A 44 -1.47 0.45 -10.63
C SER A 44 -0.96 1.57 -11.55
N SER A 45 -0.88 2.81 -11.07
CA SER A 45 -0.35 3.94 -11.84
C SER A 45 1.14 3.80 -12.17
N ILE A 46 1.87 2.98 -11.42
CA ILE A 46 3.31 2.72 -11.60
C ILE A 46 3.60 1.23 -11.85
N GLU A 47 2.60 0.46 -12.29
CA GLU A 47 2.71 -0.99 -12.46
C GLU A 47 3.91 -1.39 -13.35
N ASP A 48 4.10 -0.74 -14.50
CA ASP A 48 5.19 -1.04 -15.43
C ASP A 48 6.58 -0.85 -14.82
N TYR A 49 6.71 0.17 -13.97
CA TYR A 49 7.94 0.42 -13.23
C TYR A 49 8.18 -0.68 -12.19
N LEU A 50 7.16 -1.02 -11.39
CA LEU A 50 7.27 -2.06 -10.36
C LEU A 50 7.53 -3.45 -10.95
N ARG A 51 7.00 -3.72 -12.14
CA ARG A 51 7.20 -4.97 -12.88
C ARG A 51 8.66 -5.16 -13.30
N SER A 52 9.33 -4.09 -13.74
CA SER A 52 10.71 -4.12 -14.23
C SER A 52 11.77 -3.83 -13.15
N ALA A 53 11.39 -3.28 -12.00
CA ALA A 53 12.31 -2.93 -10.94
C ALA A 53 12.74 -4.15 -10.08
N GLU A 54 13.80 -4.82 -10.50
CA GLU A 54 14.36 -6.02 -9.82
C GLU A 54 14.73 -5.78 -8.35
N LYS A 55 15.12 -4.55 -8.01
CA LYS A 55 15.53 -4.16 -6.64
C LYS A 55 14.39 -3.92 -5.65
N ILE A 56 13.13 -3.95 -6.11
CA ILE A 56 11.97 -3.67 -5.25
C ILE A 56 11.28 -5.00 -4.94
N GLU A 57 11.10 -5.32 -3.67
CA GLU A 57 10.29 -6.47 -3.25
C GLU A 57 9.04 -6.01 -2.51
N VAL A 58 8.01 -6.85 -2.50
CA VAL A 58 6.79 -6.60 -1.75
C VAL A 58 6.49 -7.76 -0.82
N MET A 59 6.14 -7.42 0.41
CA MET A 59 5.54 -8.35 1.34
C MET A 59 4.15 -7.84 1.74
N HIS A 60 3.18 -8.73 1.85
CA HIS A 60 1.82 -8.36 2.23
C HIS A 60 1.11 -9.50 2.94
N ASN A 61 -0.06 -9.21 3.52
CA ASN A 61 -0.89 -10.19 4.21
C ASN A 61 -2.19 -10.42 3.45
N MET A 62 -2.60 -11.68 3.30
CA MET A 62 -3.84 -12.04 2.61
C MET A 62 -5.10 -11.54 3.35
N ASP A 63 -5.01 -11.35 4.66
CA ASP A 63 -6.08 -10.87 5.54
C ASP A 63 -5.95 -9.37 5.89
N ASP A 64 -5.24 -8.58 5.08
CA ASP A 64 -5.17 -7.13 5.28
C ASP A 64 -6.55 -6.49 5.05
N ILE A 65 -7.08 -5.87 6.10
CA ILE A 65 -8.42 -5.27 6.14
C ILE A 65 -8.56 -4.03 5.23
N ILE A 66 -7.45 -3.44 4.79
CA ILE A 66 -7.51 -2.23 3.94
C ILE A 66 -7.69 -2.55 2.45
N LEU A 67 -7.48 -3.80 2.03
CA LEU A 67 -7.58 -4.18 0.63
C LEU A 67 -9.03 -4.42 0.21
N GLU A 68 -9.38 -3.99 -1.00
CA GLU A 68 -10.62 -4.42 -1.63
C GLU A 68 -10.50 -5.86 -2.15
N PRO A 69 -11.61 -6.61 -2.29
CA PRO A 69 -11.58 -7.94 -2.86
C PRO A 69 -10.93 -7.96 -4.25
N GLY A 70 -9.84 -8.73 -4.39
CA GLY A 70 -9.07 -8.86 -5.63
C GLY A 70 -7.78 -8.03 -5.68
N ASP A 71 -7.62 -7.02 -4.81
CA ASP A 71 -6.39 -6.21 -4.79
C ASP A 71 -5.15 -7.03 -4.43
N ILE A 72 -5.32 -8.09 -3.62
CA ILE A 72 -4.23 -8.99 -3.24
C ILE A 72 -3.55 -9.64 -4.46
N ASP A 73 -4.28 -9.82 -5.56
CA ASP A 73 -3.77 -10.46 -6.78
C ASP A 73 -2.83 -9.54 -7.57
N PHE A 74 -2.83 -8.23 -7.28
CA PHE A 74 -1.87 -7.29 -7.86
C PHE A 74 -0.43 -7.70 -7.57
N PHE A 75 -0.13 -8.06 -6.33
CA PHE A 75 1.24 -8.31 -5.88
C PHE A 75 1.93 -9.47 -6.63
N PRO A 76 1.41 -10.70 -6.64
CA PRO A 76 2.06 -11.79 -7.38
C PRO A 76 2.06 -11.55 -8.89
N ARG A 77 1.03 -10.87 -9.45
CA ARG A 77 0.97 -10.54 -10.89
C ARG A 77 2.03 -9.55 -11.32
N VAL A 78 2.40 -8.59 -10.47
CA VAL A 78 3.33 -7.50 -10.81
C VAL A 78 4.75 -7.80 -10.37
N PHE A 79 4.93 -8.33 -9.17
CA PHE A 79 6.25 -8.58 -8.59
C PHE A 79 6.77 -9.99 -8.87
N GLY A 80 5.90 -10.94 -9.21
CA GLY A 80 6.29 -12.33 -9.46
C GLY A 80 6.92 -12.95 -8.20
N ASP A 81 8.10 -13.54 -8.35
CA ASP A 81 8.84 -14.17 -7.24
C ASP A 81 9.27 -13.17 -6.15
N ARG A 82 9.27 -11.86 -6.45
CA ARG A 82 9.53 -10.77 -5.49
C ARG A 82 8.34 -10.41 -4.61
N ALA A 83 7.22 -11.15 -4.71
CA ALA A 83 6.07 -11.01 -3.83
C ALA A 83 6.04 -12.10 -2.76
N LYS A 84 6.07 -11.69 -1.49
CA LYS A 84 5.81 -12.55 -0.34
C LYS A 84 4.44 -12.27 0.26
N ILE A 85 3.49 -13.19 0.05
CA ILE A 85 2.15 -13.09 0.65
C ILE A 85 2.04 -14.03 1.85
N TYR A 86 1.89 -13.47 3.04
CA TYR A 86 1.62 -14.24 4.25
C TYR A 86 0.12 -14.52 4.40
N PRO A 87 -0.27 -15.70 4.91
CA PRO A 87 -1.69 -16.03 5.04
C PRO A 87 -2.40 -15.20 6.12
N ARG A 88 -1.67 -14.69 7.12
CA ARG A 88 -2.22 -13.92 8.24
C ARG A 88 -1.24 -12.87 8.75
N GLY A 89 -1.78 -11.74 9.18
CA GLY A 89 -1.03 -10.63 9.77
C GLY A 89 -1.77 -9.30 9.76
N GLY A 90 -2.89 -9.20 9.03
CA GLY A 90 -3.66 -7.97 8.89
C GLY A 90 -2.82 -6.83 8.30
N HIS A 91 -3.18 -5.60 8.66
CA HIS A 91 -2.42 -4.42 8.25
C HIS A 91 -1.14 -4.28 9.09
N CYS A 92 -0.03 -4.89 8.61
CA CYS A 92 1.29 -4.85 9.24
C CYS A 92 1.41 -5.49 10.66
N GLY A 93 0.43 -6.25 11.12
CA GLY A 93 0.40 -6.81 12.48
C GLY A 93 1.36 -7.98 12.75
N ASN A 94 2.06 -8.48 11.73
CA ASN A 94 3.07 -9.54 11.83
C ASN A 94 4.47 -9.09 11.41
N MET A 95 4.74 -7.77 11.38
CA MET A 95 6.02 -7.23 10.92
C MET A 95 7.17 -7.63 11.85
N ASP A 96 6.92 -7.80 13.15
CA ASP A 96 7.89 -8.23 14.15
C ASP A 96 7.96 -9.76 14.32
N PHE A 97 7.16 -10.53 13.58
CA PHE A 97 7.18 -11.97 13.63
C PHE A 97 8.55 -12.49 13.18
N ARG A 98 9.21 -13.30 14.02
CA ARG A 98 10.61 -13.71 13.85
C ARG A 98 10.96 -14.16 12.44
N ASP A 99 10.11 -14.99 11.84
CA ASP A 99 10.39 -15.54 10.51
C ASP A 99 10.15 -14.50 9.40
N ASN A 100 9.23 -13.54 9.60
CA ASN A 100 9.02 -12.42 8.69
C ASN A 100 10.19 -11.44 8.74
N VAL A 101 10.68 -11.12 9.94
CA VAL A 101 11.91 -10.33 10.14
C VAL A 101 13.10 -11.00 9.46
N THR A 102 13.24 -12.32 9.65
CA THR A 102 14.31 -13.09 9.02
C THR A 102 14.22 -13.00 7.49
N HIS A 103 13.02 -13.13 6.92
CA HIS A 103 12.81 -12.95 5.48
C HIS A 103 13.17 -11.54 5.02
N MET A 104 12.65 -10.49 5.67
CA MET A 104 12.93 -9.09 5.33
C MET A 104 14.41 -8.76 5.34
N VAL A 105 15.15 -9.20 6.36
CA VAL A 105 16.60 -8.97 6.44
C VAL A 105 17.33 -9.72 5.32
N ASN A 106 16.91 -10.96 5.02
CA ASN A 106 17.54 -11.76 3.96
C ASN A 106 17.37 -11.13 2.57
N VAL A 107 16.25 -10.45 2.29
CA VAL A 107 16.06 -9.72 1.03
C VAL A 107 17.19 -8.72 0.81
N PHE A 108 17.57 -7.95 1.84
CA PHE A 108 18.67 -6.99 1.71
C PHE A 108 20.04 -7.68 1.61
N SER A 109 20.28 -8.73 2.38
CA SER A 109 21.54 -9.48 2.34
C SER A 109 21.79 -10.18 0.99
N GLN A 110 20.74 -10.54 0.25
CA GLN A 110 20.86 -11.13 -1.08
C GLN A 110 21.10 -10.09 -2.18
N GLN A 111 20.61 -8.86 -1.99
CA GLN A 111 20.84 -7.76 -2.94
C GLN A 111 22.28 -7.20 -2.91
N GLU A 112 23.05 -7.43 -1.85
CA GLU A 112 24.47 -6.99 -1.79
C GLU A 112 25.43 -7.87 -2.62
N VAL A 113 24.95 -9.00 -3.17
CA VAL A 113 25.78 -9.98 -3.89
C VAL A 113 25.68 -9.84 -5.42
N HIS A 114 24.89 -8.87 -5.91
CA HIS A 114 24.68 -8.61 -7.34
C HIS A 114 25.24 -7.25 -7.80
#